data_AF-A0A5C1EB61-F1
#
_entry.id   AF-A0A5C1EB61-F1
#
_cell.length_a   1.000
_cell.length_b   1.000
_cell.length_c   1.000
_cell.angle_alpha   90.00
_cell.angle_beta   90.00
_cell.angle_gamma   90.00
#
_symmetry.space_group_name_H-M   'P 1'
#
loop_
_entity.id
_entity.type
_entity.pdbx_description
1 polymer ?
#
loop_
_entity_poly.entity_id
_entity_poly.type
_entity_poly.pdbx_seq_one_letter_code
_entity_poly.pdbx_strand_id
1 'polypeptide(L)'
;MHVFYEGLAPDEALALEQLAKLLYELRENRQQILAAHGAADEAALLAAIAAGSVAEHPGYESYLSALTLSATQEAVRADLKTRTLALNGAPLAADEAAANSAPAAVWLLEVAEPLEERCGECLEHPVEVKQDALLVFIDGGVRLEARWADPDAYAYRWTWGEAELCLDTAPRPADAALGAARAHLHRPDGSVVPAPVTVPGAPPLENLEALVRALADDPLLGSHID
;
A
#
# COMPACT_ATOMS: atom_id res chain seq x y z
N MET A 1 -23.87 31.76 13.90
CA MET A 1 -23.14 30.52 13.60
C MET A 1 -23.39 30.28 12.13
N HIS A 2 -22.42 30.63 11.27
CA HIS A 2 -22.58 30.42 9.83
C HIS A 2 -22.54 28.91 9.60
N VAL A 3 -23.61 28.33 9.06
CA VAL A 3 -23.59 26.90 8.76
C VAL A 3 -22.72 26.76 7.51
N PHE A 4 -21.61 26.04 7.61
CA PHE A 4 -20.60 25.97 6.53
C PHE A 4 -21.17 25.45 5.20
N TYR A 5 -22.31 24.74 5.25
CA TYR A 5 -23.03 24.16 4.12
C TYR A 5 -24.32 24.92 3.74
N GLU A 6 -24.51 26.14 4.26
CA GLU A 6 -25.71 26.94 3.99
C GLU A 6 -25.80 27.31 2.50
N GLY A 7 -26.87 26.87 1.82
CA GLY A 7 -27.08 27.13 0.39
C GLY A 7 -26.68 25.99 -0.56
N LEU A 8 -26.15 24.88 -0.05
CA LEU A 8 -25.84 23.69 -0.84
C LEU A 8 -27.02 22.73 -0.94
N ALA A 9 -27.07 21.94 -2.03
CA ALA A 9 -27.98 20.80 -2.08
C ALA A 9 -27.60 19.77 -1.01
N PRO A 10 -28.57 19.07 -0.38
CA PRO A 10 -28.30 18.11 0.69
C PRO A 10 -27.26 17.04 0.34
N ASP A 11 -27.31 16.51 -0.89
CA ASP A 11 -26.38 15.47 -1.35
C ASP A 11 -24.94 16.01 -1.50
N GLU A 12 -24.80 17.27 -1.90
CA GLU A 12 -23.49 17.93 -2.04
C GLU A 12 -22.89 18.26 -0.67
N ALA A 13 -23.71 18.77 0.25
CA ALA A 13 -23.30 19.01 1.63
C ALA A 13 -22.81 17.71 2.29
N LEU A 14 -23.55 16.61 2.11
CA LEU A 14 -23.17 15.29 2.62
C LEU A 14 -21.87 14.78 2.00
N ALA A 15 -21.69 14.92 0.68
CA ALA A 15 -20.46 14.50 0.01
C ALA A 15 -19.22 15.28 0.51
N LEU A 16 -19.35 16.60 0.70
CA LEU A 16 -18.25 17.42 1.24
C LEU A 16 -17.93 17.05 2.70
N GLU A 17 -18.95 16.79 3.52
CA GLU A 17 -18.77 16.32 4.90
C GLU A 17 -18.04 14.97 4.94
N GLN A 18 -18.43 14.02 4.09
CA GLN A 18 -17.78 12.71 3.99
C GLN A 18 -16.31 12.83 3.58
N LEU A 19 -15.99 13.67 2.58
CA LEU A 19 -14.61 13.91 2.17
C LEU A 19 -13.79 14.58 3.29
N ALA A 20 -14.36 15.56 4.00
CA ALA A 20 -13.68 16.21 5.12
C ALA A 20 -13.39 15.25 6.27
N LYS A 21 -14.34 14.36 6.59
CA LYS A 21 -14.17 13.30 7.59
C LYS A 21 -13.08 12.32 7.17
N LEU A 22 -13.10 11.86 5.91
CA LEU A 22 -12.09 10.96 5.37
C LEU A 22 -10.68 11.57 5.41
N LEU A 23 -10.55 12.87 5.09
CA LEU A 23 -9.26 13.59 5.21
C LEU A 23 -8.71 13.60 6.63
N TYR A 24 -9.59 13.76 7.62
CA TYR A 24 -9.22 13.72 9.02
C TYR A 24 -8.77 12.33 9.43
N GLU A 25 -9.54 11.29 9.09
CA GLU A 25 -9.21 9.89 9.40
C GLU A 25 -7.88 9.46 8.76
N LEU A 26 -7.66 9.75 7.47
CA LEU A 26 -6.40 9.48 6.77
C LEU A 26 -5.21 10.14 7.47
N ARG A 27 -5.37 11.40 7.88
CA ARG A 27 -4.32 12.16 8.58
C ARG A 27 -4.00 11.54 9.94
N GLU A 28 -5.01 11.24 10.74
CA GLU A 28 -4.82 10.67 12.08
C GLU A 28 -4.19 9.28 11.99
N ASN A 29 -4.66 8.43 11.07
CA ASN A 29 -4.09 7.09 10.85
C ASN A 29 -2.61 7.18 10.46
N ARG A 30 -2.27 8.05 9.49
CA ARG A 30 -0.88 8.30 9.08
C ARG A 30 -0.02 8.79 10.25
N GLN A 31 -0.53 9.73 11.05
CA GLN A 31 0.19 10.25 12.22
C GLN A 31 0.43 9.18 13.28
N GLN A 32 -0.55 8.33 13.55
CA GLN A 32 -0.44 7.23 14.50
C GLN A 32 0.61 6.20 14.06
N ILE A 33 0.62 5.84 12.77
CA ILE A 33 1.60 4.91 12.20
C ILE A 33 3.03 5.45 12.35
N LEU A 34 3.27 6.70 11.96
CA LEU A 34 4.59 7.32 12.05
C LEU A 34 5.04 7.49 13.52
N ALA A 35 4.12 7.90 14.39
CA ALA A 35 4.40 8.11 15.82
C ALA A 35 4.78 6.79 16.53
N ALA A 36 4.22 5.65 16.11
CA ALA A 36 4.58 4.33 16.66
C ALA A 36 6.07 4.00 16.49
N HIS A 37 6.71 4.56 15.45
CA HIS A 37 8.14 4.41 15.16
C HIS A 37 8.98 5.63 15.59
N GLY A 38 8.36 6.64 16.22
CA GLY A 38 9.03 7.88 16.58
C GLY A 38 9.47 8.72 15.37
N ALA A 39 8.90 8.47 14.19
CA ALA A 39 9.23 9.18 12.96
C ALA A 39 8.37 10.44 12.79
N ALA A 40 8.96 11.52 12.27
CA ALA A 40 8.25 12.76 12.00
C ALA A 40 7.45 12.70 10.68
N ASP A 41 7.98 11.95 9.71
CA ASP A 41 7.44 11.74 8.37
C ASP A 41 7.99 10.42 7.78
N GLU A 42 7.55 10.06 6.58
CA GLU A 42 7.93 8.84 5.87
C GLU A 42 9.43 8.80 5.55
N ALA A 43 10.02 9.95 5.21
CA ALA A 43 11.43 10.05 4.89
C ALA A 43 12.29 9.76 6.14
N ALA A 44 11.90 10.29 7.30
CA ALA A 44 12.54 10.00 8.57
C ALA A 44 12.40 8.52 8.95
N LEU A 45 11.23 7.92 8.72
CA LEU A 45 11.02 6.48 8.98
C LEU A 45 11.91 5.61 8.06
N LEU A 46 11.93 5.89 6.75
CA LEU A 46 12.76 5.15 5.81
C LEU A 46 14.25 5.27 6.13
N ALA A 47 14.71 6.47 6.48
CA ALA A 47 16.09 6.69 6.90
C ALA A 47 16.42 5.91 8.18
N ALA A 48 15.49 5.84 9.14
CA ALA A 48 15.66 5.10 10.38
C ALA A 48 15.74 3.58 10.13
N ILE A 49 14.94 3.05 9.19
CA ILE A 49 14.99 1.65 8.73
C ILE A 49 16.33 1.36 8.04
N ALA A 50 16.72 2.21 7.08
CA ALA A 50 17.98 2.06 6.35
C ALA A 50 19.21 2.12 7.26
N ALA A 51 19.14 2.87 8.36
CA ALA A 51 20.18 2.95 9.38
C ALA A 51 20.15 1.78 10.39
N GLY A 52 19.12 0.93 10.35
CA GLY A 52 18.90 -0.17 11.31
C GLY A 52 18.47 0.30 12.70
N SER A 53 18.05 1.55 12.85
CA SER A 53 17.56 2.10 14.12
C SER A 53 16.09 1.78 14.40
N VAL A 54 15.33 1.49 13.34
CA VAL A 54 13.99 0.90 13.37
C VAL A 54 14.09 -0.48 12.72
N ALA A 55 13.42 -1.48 13.30
CA ALA A 55 13.37 -2.81 12.72
C ALA A 55 12.68 -2.76 11.35
N GLU A 56 13.23 -3.51 10.40
CA GLU A 56 12.70 -3.60 9.03
C GLU A 56 11.23 -4.01 9.04
N HIS A 57 10.85 -4.98 9.88
CA HIS A 57 9.48 -5.39 10.08
C HIS A 57 9.04 -5.14 11.53
N PRO A 58 7.86 -4.52 11.76
CA PRO A 58 6.89 -4.04 10.78
C PRO A 58 7.18 -2.61 10.25
N GLY A 59 8.41 -2.11 10.37
CA GLY A 59 8.76 -0.72 10.06
C GLY A 59 8.53 -0.34 8.60
N TYR A 60 8.93 -1.18 7.66
CA TYR A 60 8.81 -0.95 6.23
C TYR A 60 7.36 -1.04 5.77
N GLU A 61 6.57 -1.99 6.30
CA GLU A 61 5.13 -2.03 6.08
C GLU A 61 4.45 -0.74 6.57
N SER A 62 4.83 -0.26 7.75
CA SER A 62 4.34 1.01 8.30
C SER A 62 4.71 2.21 7.42
N TYR A 63 5.92 2.21 6.84
CA TYR A 63 6.35 3.21 5.87
C TYR A 63 5.49 3.19 4.60
N LEU A 64 5.25 2.01 4.01
CA LEU A 64 4.40 1.85 2.83
C LEU A 64 2.96 2.29 3.12
N SER A 65 2.41 1.91 4.26
CA SER A 65 1.09 2.36 4.72
C SER A 65 1.03 3.88 4.81
N ALA A 66 2.02 4.52 5.43
CA ALA A 66 2.06 5.97 5.58
C ALA A 66 2.11 6.69 4.21
N LEU A 67 2.89 6.19 3.26
CA LEU A 67 2.93 6.70 1.89
C LEU A 67 1.57 6.59 1.19
N THR A 68 0.95 5.41 1.23
CA THR A 68 -0.36 5.17 0.60
C THR A 68 -1.44 6.06 1.20
N LEU A 69 -1.46 6.21 2.52
CA LEU A 69 -2.39 7.12 3.21
C LEU A 69 -2.14 8.59 2.85
N SER A 70 -0.87 9.02 2.74
CA SER A 70 -0.51 10.39 2.32
C SER A 70 -0.98 10.67 0.89
N ALA A 71 -0.68 9.78 -0.06
CA ALA A 71 -1.11 9.90 -1.45
C ALA A 71 -2.65 9.93 -1.56
N THR A 72 -3.33 9.11 -0.76
CA THR A 72 -4.80 9.08 -0.71
C THR A 72 -5.35 10.38 -0.14
N GLN A 73 -4.73 10.92 0.91
CA GLN A 73 -5.10 12.21 1.49
C GLN A 73 -4.96 13.35 0.47
N GLU A 74 -3.89 13.36 -0.34
CA GLU A 74 -3.70 14.36 -1.39
C GLU A 74 -4.80 14.29 -2.45
N ALA A 75 -5.17 13.10 -2.90
CA ALA A 75 -6.25 12.94 -3.88
C ALA A 75 -7.62 13.33 -3.32
N VAL A 76 -7.94 12.96 -2.08
CA VAL A 76 -9.19 13.37 -1.42
C VAL A 76 -9.23 14.89 -1.24
N ARG A 77 -8.07 15.52 -0.95
CA ARG A 77 -7.96 16.99 -0.86
C ARG A 77 -8.18 17.65 -2.22
N ALA A 78 -7.65 17.06 -3.30
CA ALA A 78 -7.86 17.53 -4.65
C ALA A 78 -9.33 17.43 -5.08
N ASP A 79 -10.02 16.34 -4.75
CA ASP A 79 -11.46 16.17 -4.99
C ASP A 79 -12.27 17.22 -4.21
N LEU A 80 -11.96 17.40 -2.93
CA LEU A 80 -12.63 18.42 -2.09
C LEU A 80 -12.43 19.84 -2.66
N LYS A 81 -11.20 20.19 -3.09
CA LYS A 81 -10.91 21.48 -3.76
C LYS A 81 -11.74 21.64 -5.02
N THR A 82 -11.76 20.61 -5.87
CA THR A 82 -12.48 20.58 -7.15
C THR A 82 -13.97 20.84 -6.94
N ARG A 83 -14.60 20.11 -6.03
CA ARG A 83 -16.02 20.28 -5.71
C ARG A 83 -16.33 21.65 -5.13
N THR A 84 -15.48 22.14 -4.23
CA THR A 84 -15.66 23.48 -3.62
C THR A 84 -15.56 24.60 -4.66
N LEU A 85 -14.65 24.50 -5.63
CA LEU A 85 -14.52 25.48 -6.72
C LEU A 85 -15.72 25.46 -7.67
N ALA A 86 -16.20 24.26 -8.02
CA ALA A 86 -17.38 24.10 -8.87
C ALA A 86 -18.63 24.76 -8.25
N LEU A 87 -18.81 24.63 -6.94
CA LEU A 87 -19.90 25.27 -6.19
C LEU A 87 -19.79 26.80 -6.17
N ASN A 88 -18.58 27.34 -6.20
CA ASN A 88 -18.33 28.77 -6.25
C ASN A 88 -18.36 29.37 -7.67
N GLY A 89 -18.68 28.56 -8.70
CA GLY A 89 -18.69 28.98 -10.10
C GLY A 89 -17.31 29.34 -10.67
N ALA A 90 -16.23 28.94 -9.99
CA ALA A 90 -14.87 29.20 -10.43
C ALA A 90 -14.42 28.13 -11.43
N PRO A 91 -13.89 28.50 -12.61
CA PRO A 91 -13.35 27.51 -13.54
C PRO A 91 -12.12 26.84 -12.93
N LEU A 92 -12.03 25.51 -13.07
CA LEU A 92 -10.80 24.77 -12.82
C LEU A 92 -9.75 25.22 -13.85
N ALA A 93 -8.55 25.57 -13.38
CA ALA A 93 -7.43 25.77 -14.30
C ALA A 93 -7.16 24.45 -15.03
N ALA A 94 -7.22 24.45 -16.36
CA ALA A 94 -7.10 23.26 -17.20
C ALA A 94 -5.80 22.46 -16.98
N ASP A 95 -4.75 23.09 -16.44
CA ASP A 95 -3.47 22.46 -16.12
C ASP A 95 -3.46 21.69 -14.79
N GLU A 96 -4.36 21.97 -13.84
CA GLU A 96 -4.36 21.28 -12.53
C GLU A 96 -5.08 19.91 -12.57
N ALA A 97 -5.98 19.69 -13.53
CA ALA A 97 -6.71 18.43 -13.70
C ALA A 97 -5.84 17.27 -14.21
N ALA A 98 -4.72 17.58 -14.90
CA ALA A 98 -3.83 16.59 -15.51
C ALA A 98 -2.70 16.10 -14.58
N ALA A 99 -2.44 16.81 -13.47
CA ALA A 99 -1.42 16.42 -12.49
C ALA A 99 -1.95 15.44 -11.41
N ASN A 100 -3.21 15.03 -11.52
CA ASN A 100 -3.82 14.08 -10.60
C ASN A 100 -3.43 12.66 -11.02
N SER A 101 -2.17 12.27 -10.76
CA SER A 101 -1.79 10.86 -10.74
C SER A 101 -2.78 10.14 -9.85
N ALA A 102 -3.41 9.08 -10.38
CA ALA A 102 -4.40 8.30 -9.64
C ALA A 102 -3.87 7.99 -8.22
N PRO A 103 -4.65 8.22 -7.15
CA PRO A 103 -4.17 7.96 -5.80
C PRO A 103 -3.69 6.51 -5.67
N ALA A 104 -2.73 6.25 -4.80
CA ALA A 104 -2.28 4.88 -4.49
C ALA A 104 -3.45 3.93 -4.11
N ALA A 105 -4.55 4.45 -3.54
CA ALA A 105 -5.78 3.68 -3.29
C ALA A 105 -6.52 3.24 -4.57
N VAL A 106 -6.41 3.98 -5.67
CA VAL A 106 -6.91 3.54 -6.99
C VAL A 106 -6.05 2.40 -7.53
N TRP A 107 -4.76 2.37 -7.24
CA TRP A 107 -3.90 1.26 -7.67
C TRP A 107 -4.25 -0.06 -6.99
N LEU A 108 -4.70 -0.06 -5.73
CA LEU A 108 -5.18 -1.27 -5.05
C LEU A 108 -6.41 -1.86 -5.77
N LEU A 109 -7.37 -1.01 -6.15
CA LEU A 109 -8.58 -1.43 -6.89
C LEU A 109 -8.23 -1.88 -8.32
N GLU A 110 -7.35 -1.15 -9.00
CA GLU A 110 -6.85 -1.49 -10.35
C GLU A 110 -6.06 -2.80 -10.39
N VAL A 111 -5.57 -3.29 -9.26
CA VAL A 111 -4.90 -4.58 -9.14
C VAL A 111 -5.86 -5.68 -8.70
N ALA A 112 -6.77 -5.41 -7.75
CA ALA A 112 -7.64 -6.43 -7.17
C ALA A 112 -8.52 -7.14 -8.21
N GLU A 113 -9.26 -6.38 -9.03
CA GLU A 113 -10.16 -6.96 -10.04
C GLU A 113 -9.41 -7.78 -11.10
N PRO A 114 -8.34 -7.27 -11.74
CA PRO A 114 -7.56 -8.10 -12.66
C PRO A 114 -6.88 -9.30 -12.01
N LEU A 115 -6.50 -9.22 -10.72
CA LEU A 115 -5.93 -10.35 -10.01
C LEU A 115 -6.97 -11.46 -9.81
N GLU A 116 -8.21 -11.11 -9.45
CA GLU A 116 -9.31 -12.06 -9.36
C GLU A 116 -9.62 -12.72 -10.70
N GLU A 117 -9.60 -11.95 -11.80
CA GLU A 117 -9.80 -12.51 -13.15
C GLU A 117 -8.69 -13.48 -13.56
N ARG A 118 -7.44 -13.16 -13.21
CA ARG A 118 -6.25 -13.91 -13.67
C ARG A 118 -5.86 -15.06 -12.75
N CYS A 119 -6.23 -15.01 -11.48
CA CYS A 119 -5.84 -15.99 -10.46
C CYS A 119 -7.01 -16.58 -9.69
N GLY A 120 -8.26 -16.31 -10.06
CA GLY A 120 -9.44 -16.77 -9.33
C GLY A 120 -9.50 -18.28 -9.09
N GLU A 121 -8.83 -19.09 -9.91
CA GLU A 121 -8.69 -20.54 -9.70
C GLU A 121 -7.84 -20.92 -8.48
N CYS A 122 -7.01 -20.01 -7.98
CA CYS A 122 -6.14 -20.19 -6.83
C CYS A 122 -6.69 -19.52 -5.56
N LEU A 123 -7.79 -18.76 -5.63
CA LEU A 123 -8.27 -17.94 -4.53
C LEU A 123 -9.42 -18.63 -3.76
N GLU A 124 -9.36 -18.59 -2.44
CA GLU A 124 -10.43 -19.11 -1.57
C GLU A 124 -11.70 -18.24 -1.70
N HIS A 125 -11.53 -16.94 -1.93
CA HIS A 125 -12.59 -15.95 -2.10
C HIS A 125 -12.06 -14.66 -2.78
N PRO A 126 -12.94 -13.72 -3.19
CA PRO A 126 -12.53 -12.43 -3.74
C PRO A 126 -11.53 -11.69 -2.83
N VAL A 127 -10.66 -10.90 -3.46
CA VAL A 127 -9.59 -10.16 -2.83
C VAL A 127 -10.19 -9.07 -1.95
N GLU A 128 -9.73 -8.97 -0.70
CA GLU A 128 -10.20 -7.91 0.19
C GLU A 128 -9.31 -6.67 0.06
N VAL A 129 -9.92 -5.56 -0.36
CA VAL A 129 -9.24 -4.27 -0.42
C VAL A 129 -9.36 -3.56 0.93
N LYS A 130 -8.23 -3.26 1.56
CA LYS A 130 -8.13 -2.39 2.74
C LYS A 130 -7.68 -0.98 2.31
N GLN A 131 -7.51 -0.08 3.28
CA GLN A 131 -7.14 1.31 3.02
C GLN A 131 -5.74 1.43 2.39
N ASP A 132 -4.84 0.51 2.72
CA ASP A 132 -3.42 0.54 2.38
C ASP A 132 -2.84 -0.82 1.94
N ALA A 133 -3.68 -1.85 1.84
CA ALA A 133 -3.26 -3.22 1.55
C ALA A 133 -4.33 -4.01 0.79
N LEU A 134 -3.91 -5.04 0.06
CA LEU A 134 -4.77 -6.14 -0.39
C LEU A 134 -4.58 -7.35 0.52
N LEU A 135 -5.67 -7.99 0.93
CA LEU A 135 -5.64 -9.31 1.53
C LEU A 135 -6.07 -10.34 0.50
N VAL A 136 -5.19 -11.30 0.24
CA VAL A 136 -5.37 -12.38 -0.73
C VAL A 136 -5.34 -13.70 0.03
N PHE A 137 -6.38 -14.49 -0.14
CA PHE A 137 -6.53 -15.79 0.51
C PHE A 137 -6.42 -16.83 -0.58
N ILE A 138 -5.33 -17.60 -0.55
CA ILE A 138 -4.98 -18.56 -1.60
C ILE A 138 -5.30 -19.96 -1.08
N ASP A 139 -5.87 -20.79 -1.96
CA ASP A 139 -6.19 -22.18 -1.69
C ASP A 139 -5.00 -22.91 -1.05
N GLY A 140 -5.29 -23.73 -0.04
CA GLY A 140 -4.25 -24.39 0.75
C GLY A 140 -3.84 -23.62 2.02
N GLY A 141 -4.59 -22.56 2.37
CA GLY A 141 -4.49 -21.89 3.66
C GLY A 141 -3.43 -20.79 3.75
N VAL A 142 -2.97 -20.27 2.61
CA VAL A 142 -2.04 -19.14 2.58
C VAL A 142 -2.83 -17.83 2.72
N ARG A 143 -2.42 -17.00 3.67
CA ARG A 143 -2.97 -15.65 3.85
C ARG A 143 -1.90 -14.63 3.53
N LEU A 144 -2.05 -13.94 2.41
CA LEU A 144 -1.12 -12.95 1.89
C LEU A 144 -1.68 -11.55 2.11
N GLU A 145 -0.87 -10.69 2.70
CA GLU A 145 -1.10 -9.26 2.82
C GLU A 145 -0.09 -8.53 1.93
N ALA A 146 -0.61 -7.80 0.94
CA ALA A 146 0.20 -7.09 -0.05
C ALA A 146 0.06 -5.58 0.11
N ARG A 147 1.21 -4.91 0.25
CA ARG A 147 1.32 -3.44 0.31
C ARG A 147 2.30 -2.96 -0.74
N TRP A 148 1.98 -1.84 -1.38
CA TRP A 148 2.92 -1.13 -2.23
C TRP A 148 2.57 0.35 -2.25
N ALA A 149 3.59 1.18 -2.42
CA ALA A 149 3.46 2.61 -2.66
C ALA A 149 3.98 3.00 -4.05
N ASP A 150 4.83 2.15 -4.65
CA ASP A 150 5.46 2.33 -5.95
C ASP A 150 5.87 0.95 -6.52
N PRO A 151 5.98 0.76 -7.85
CA PRO A 151 6.57 -0.45 -8.44
C PRO A 151 7.93 -0.90 -7.84
N ASP A 152 8.73 0.01 -7.29
CA ASP A 152 9.98 -0.30 -6.60
C ASP A 152 9.84 -0.41 -5.06
N ALA A 153 8.69 -0.04 -4.50
CA ALA A 153 8.44 0.03 -3.05
C ALA A 153 7.22 -0.81 -2.65
N TYR A 154 7.47 -2.06 -2.23
CA TYR A 154 6.42 -3.01 -1.86
C TYR A 154 6.88 -4.00 -0.78
N ALA A 155 5.89 -4.57 -0.10
CA ALA A 155 6.05 -5.67 0.84
C ALA A 155 4.86 -6.63 0.73
N TYR A 156 5.18 -7.92 0.61
CA TYR A 156 4.24 -9.03 0.48
C TYR A 156 4.51 -9.99 1.63
N ARG A 157 3.66 -9.99 2.65
CA ARG A 157 3.81 -10.82 3.84
C ARG A 157 2.75 -11.91 3.82
N TRP A 158 3.11 -13.15 4.08
CA TRP A 158 2.13 -14.22 4.17
C TRP A 158 2.39 -15.20 5.29
N THR A 159 1.32 -15.85 5.71
CA THR A 159 1.36 -16.95 6.69
C THR A 159 0.86 -18.23 6.05
N TRP A 160 1.47 -19.35 6.41
CA TRP A 160 1.01 -20.70 6.07
C TRP A 160 1.29 -21.66 7.23
N GLY A 161 0.22 -22.12 7.89
CA GLY A 161 0.35 -22.81 9.19
C GLY A 161 1.02 -21.90 10.22
N GLU A 162 2.15 -22.34 10.76
CA GLU A 162 2.97 -21.56 11.72
C GLU A 162 4.10 -20.78 11.03
N ALA A 163 4.31 -20.97 9.73
CA ALA A 163 5.34 -20.25 8.99
C ALA A 163 4.86 -18.85 8.60
N GLU A 164 5.76 -17.88 8.76
CA GLU A 164 5.58 -16.51 8.31
C GLU A 164 6.76 -16.14 7.42
N LEU A 165 6.46 -15.55 6.28
CA LEU A 165 7.43 -15.13 5.27
C LEU A 165 7.09 -13.71 4.82
N CYS A 166 8.11 -12.99 4.39
CA CYS A 166 7.95 -11.66 3.80
C CYS A 166 8.87 -11.50 2.60
N LEU A 167 8.32 -10.97 1.52
CA LEU A 167 9.07 -10.56 0.36
C LEU A 167 8.88 -9.07 0.17
N ASP A 168 9.95 -8.29 0.23
CA ASP A 168 9.87 -6.84 0.19
C ASP A 168 11.12 -6.20 -0.43
N THR A 169 11.07 -4.87 -0.55
CA THR A 169 12.15 -4.03 -1.07
C THR A 169 12.76 -3.09 -0.02
N ALA A 170 12.65 -3.41 1.26
CA ALA A 170 13.15 -2.57 2.34
C ALA A 170 14.64 -2.29 2.18
N PRO A 171 15.10 -1.05 2.44
CA PRO A 171 16.51 -0.75 2.40
C PRO A 171 17.22 -1.41 3.58
N ARG A 172 18.19 -2.27 3.29
CA ARG A 172 19.00 -2.95 4.30
C ARG A 172 20.40 -2.35 4.39
N PRO A 173 20.97 -2.18 5.60
CA PRO A 173 22.35 -1.74 5.77
C PRO A 173 23.36 -2.62 5.02
N ALA A 174 23.09 -3.92 4.96
CA ALA A 174 23.91 -4.90 4.25
C ALA A 174 23.94 -4.67 2.72
N ASP A 175 22.90 -4.06 2.17
CA ASP A 175 22.71 -3.88 0.73
C ASP A 175 23.04 -2.45 0.28
N ALA A 176 23.36 -1.54 1.20
CA ALA A 176 23.64 -0.12 0.92
C ALA A 176 24.77 0.11 -0.10
N ALA A 177 25.73 -0.82 -0.20
CA ALA A 177 26.84 -0.72 -1.15
C ALA A 177 26.49 -1.19 -2.58
N LEU A 178 25.32 -1.82 -2.79
CA LEU A 178 24.97 -2.52 -4.03
C LEU A 178 24.10 -1.70 -5.00
N GLY A 179 23.72 -0.46 -4.65
CA GLY A 179 22.84 0.36 -5.49
C GLY A 179 21.36 0.01 -5.34
N ALA A 180 20.53 0.41 -6.31
CA ALA A 180 19.05 0.50 -6.26
C ALA A 180 18.29 -0.73 -5.71
N ALA A 181 17.00 -0.51 -5.40
CA ALA A 181 16.03 -1.43 -4.78
C ALA A 181 16.22 -2.88 -5.21
N ARG A 182 16.47 -3.75 -4.22
CA ARG A 182 16.51 -5.20 -4.40
C ARG A 182 15.39 -5.83 -3.60
N ALA A 183 14.53 -6.55 -4.30
CA ALA A 183 13.58 -7.43 -3.64
C ALA A 183 14.31 -8.62 -3.02
N HIS A 184 13.91 -8.98 -1.81
CA HIS A 184 14.45 -10.11 -1.08
C HIS A 184 13.34 -10.84 -0.32
N LEU A 185 13.59 -12.10 0.00
CA LEU A 185 12.68 -12.99 0.71
C LEU A 185 13.28 -13.29 2.09
N HIS A 186 12.53 -12.95 3.13
CA HIS A 186 12.71 -13.39 4.51
C HIS A 186 12.01 -14.73 4.70
N ARG A 187 12.78 -15.72 5.15
CA ARG A 187 12.31 -17.09 5.37
C ARG A 187 12.00 -17.36 6.85
N PRO A 188 11.25 -18.44 7.16
CA PRO A 188 10.90 -18.78 8.54
C PRO A 188 12.12 -19.11 9.43
N ASP A 189 13.22 -19.57 8.82
CA ASP A 189 14.49 -19.85 9.50
C ASP A 189 15.31 -18.57 9.80
N GLY A 190 14.79 -17.39 9.44
CA GLY A 190 15.44 -16.09 9.59
C GLY A 190 16.49 -15.79 8.51
N SER A 191 16.69 -16.68 7.54
CA SER A 191 17.57 -16.41 6.41
C SER A 191 16.92 -15.43 5.43
N VAL A 192 17.75 -14.63 4.77
CA VAL A 192 17.31 -13.67 3.76
C VAL A 192 18.01 -13.95 2.45
N VAL A 193 17.23 -14.15 1.40
CA VAL A 193 17.71 -14.50 0.06
C VAL A 193 17.16 -13.54 -0.99
N PRO A 194 17.76 -13.46 -2.19
CA PRO A 194 17.17 -12.69 -3.30
C PRO A 194 15.73 -13.14 -3.58
N ALA A 195 14.84 -12.19 -3.92
CA ALA A 195 13.46 -12.49 -4.24
C ALA A 195 13.39 -13.47 -5.44
N PRO A 196 12.68 -14.61 -5.30
CA PRO A 196 12.65 -15.61 -6.36
C PRO A 196 11.65 -15.29 -7.48
N VAL A 197 10.64 -14.46 -7.20
CA VAL A 197 9.46 -14.32 -8.08
C VAL A 197 9.13 -12.89 -8.50
N THR A 198 9.55 -11.87 -7.74
CA THR A 198 9.23 -10.47 -8.07
C THR A 198 10.42 -9.75 -8.69
N VAL A 199 10.13 -8.68 -9.43
CA VAL A 199 11.11 -7.80 -10.04
C VAL A 199 10.78 -6.36 -9.66
N PRO A 200 11.64 -5.65 -8.88
CA PRO A 200 11.48 -4.22 -8.64
C PRO A 200 11.29 -3.43 -9.95
N GLY A 201 10.32 -2.51 -9.95
CA GLY A 201 9.99 -1.67 -11.09
C GLY A 201 8.97 -2.31 -12.06
N ALA A 202 8.67 -3.59 -11.92
CA ALA A 202 7.58 -4.23 -12.66
C ALA A 202 6.21 -3.77 -12.12
N PRO A 203 5.15 -3.77 -12.95
CA PRO A 203 3.81 -3.41 -12.51
C PRO A 203 3.36 -4.23 -11.29
N PRO A 204 2.71 -3.62 -10.28
CA PRO A 204 2.29 -4.34 -9.07
C PRO A 204 1.43 -5.59 -9.34
N LEU A 205 0.53 -5.52 -10.34
CA LEU A 205 -0.27 -6.68 -10.76
C LEU A 205 0.59 -7.86 -11.24
N GLU A 206 1.66 -7.60 -12.00
CA GLU A 206 2.54 -8.65 -12.52
C GLU A 206 3.32 -9.34 -11.40
N ASN A 207 3.87 -8.55 -10.47
CA ASN A 207 4.57 -9.08 -9.30
C ASN A 207 3.63 -9.87 -8.38
N LEU A 208 2.44 -9.33 -8.11
CA LEU A 208 1.47 -9.97 -7.22
C LEU A 208 0.89 -11.25 -7.82
N GLU A 209 0.58 -11.28 -9.11
CA GLU A 209 0.17 -12.51 -9.78
C GLU A 209 1.26 -13.58 -9.75
N ALA A 210 2.50 -13.21 -10.10
CA ALA A 210 3.62 -14.14 -10.10
C ALA A 210 3.79 -14.77 -8.71
N LEU A 211 3.68 -13.97 -7.66
CA LEU A 211 3.72 -14.45 -6.28
C LEU A 211 2.51 -15.34 -5.95
N VAL A 212 1.28 -14.93 -6.24
CA VAL A 212 0.07 -15.73 -5.95
C VAL A 212 0.16 -17.11 -6.61
N ARG A 213 0.57 -17.18 -7.88
CA ARG A 213 0.75 -18.45 -8.58
C ARG A 213 1.86 -19.31 -7.96
N ALA A 214 2.96 -18.71 -7.55
CA ALA A 214 4.04 -19.43 -6.89
C ALA A 214 3.64 -19.96 -5.51
N LEU A 215 2.89 -19.18 -4.73
CA LEU A 215 2.40 -19.58 -3.40
C LEU A 215 1.33 -20.68 -3.47
N ALA A 216 0.53 -20.71 -4.54
CA ALA A 216 -0.41 -21.81 -4.78
C ALA A 216 0.28 -23.16 -5.06
N ASP A 217 1.51 -23.14 -5.60
CA ASP A 217 2.32 -24.34 -5.84
C ASP A 217 3.20 -24.71 -4.64
N ASP A 218 3.92 -23.73 -4.08
CA ASP A 218 4.82 -23.89 -2.94
C ASP A 218 4.73 -22.66 -1.99
N PRO A 219 3.94 -22.76 -0.91
CA PRO A 219 3.82 -21.71 0.10
C PRO A 219 5.12 -21.30 0.78
N LEU A 220 6.16 -22.14 0.71
CA LEU A 220 7.47 -21.89 1.33
C LEU A 220 8.50 -21.38 0.33
N LEU A 221 8.20 -21.32 -0.97
CA LEU A 221 9.08 -20.89 -2.05
C LEU A 221 10.49 -21.52 -1.94
N GLY A 222 10.54 -22.84 -1.77
CA GLY A 222 11.75 -23.64 -1.63
C GLY A 222 12.40 -23.58 -0.24
N SER A 223 11.73 -23.02 0.77
CA SER A 223 12.17 -23.07 2.16
C SER A 223 11.72 -24.38 2.82
N HIS A 224 12.43 -24.81 3.86
CA HIS A 224 12.06 -25.98 4.67
C HIS A 224 11.72 -25.52 6.09
N ILE A 225 10.67 -26.09 6.68
CA ILE A 225 10.38 -25.98 8.11
C ILE A 225 10.97 -27.22 8.76
N ASP A 226 11.92 -27.05 9.69
CA ASP A 226 12.50 -28.15 10.49
C ASP A 226 11.54 -28.65 11.57
#